data_AF-A0AA47P981-F1
#
_entry.id   AF-A0AA47P981-F1
#
_cell.length_a   1.000
_cell.length_b   1.000
_cell.length_c   1.000
_cell.angle_alpha   90.00
_cell.angle_beta   90.00
_cell.angle_gamma   90.00
#
_symmetry.space_group_name_H-M   'P 1'
#
loop_
_entity.id
_entity.type
_entity.pdbx_description
1 polymer ?
#
loop_
_entity_poly.entity_id
_entity_poly.type
_entity_poly.pdbx_seq_one_letter_code
_entity_poly.pdbx_strand_id
1 'polypeptide(L)'
;MELLHINGECVERVPVFKFLGTHITEDLFWTTNIHHMVKKAQQRLHFLRILRKHHLVEKLLVSYRCSIESVLAYCISAWYTSCSAAEKKALQRIINTAQKITDCVCLSCRTSSVPAVSPDLQTF
;
A
#
# COMPACT_ATOMS: atom_id res chain seq x y z
N MET A 1 -7.81 34.53 -7.98
CA MET A 1 -7.61 33.18 -8.55
C MET A 1 -6.52 33.31 -9.60
N GLU A 2 -5.34 32.77 -9.33
CA GLU A 2 -4.26 32.71 -10.31
C GLU A 2 -4.56 31.60 -11.32
N LEU A 3 -4.54 31.94 -12.61
CA LEU A 3 -4.74 31.01 -13.73
C LEU A 3 -3.42 30.30 -14.02
N LEU A 4 -3.41 28.98 -13.83
CA LEU A 4 -2.28 28.13 -14.23
C LEU A 4 -2.27 28.01 -15.75
N HIS A 5 -1.15 28.39 -16.38
CA HIS A 5 -0.96 28.24 -17.82
C HIS A 5 0.13 27.19 -18.07
N ILE A 6 -0.22 26.11 -18.77
CA ILE A 6 0.74 25.09 -19.22
C ILE A 6 0.78 25.17 -20.74
N ASN A 7 1.95 25.43 -21.32
CA ASN A 7 2.14 25.62 -22.78
C ASN A 7 1.21 26.65 -23.43
N GLY A 8 0.75 27.66 -22.67
CA GLY A 8 -0.16 28.70 -23.18
C GLY A 8 -1.65 28.34 -23.11
N GLU A 9 -2.01 27.16 -22.63
CA GLU A 9 -3.40 26.83 -22.30
C GLU A 9 -3.71 27.07 -20.83
N CYS A 10 -4.87 27.69 -20.56
CA CYS A 10 -5.43 27.83 -19.22
C CYS A 10 -5.86 26.45 -18.69
N VAL A 11 -5.23 26.01 -17.60
CA VAL A 11 -5.56 24.75 -16.92
C VAL A 11 -6.32 25.05 -15.63
N GLU A 12 -7.43 24.35 -15.43
CA GLU A 12 -8.21 24.43 -14.20
C GLU A 12 -7.45 23.80 -13.02
N ARG A 13 -7.39 24.51 -11.90
CA ARG A 13 -6.79 24.02 -10.67
C ARG A 13 -7.82 23.20 -9.89
N VAL A 14 -7.63 21.88 -9.84
CA VAL A 14 -8.54 20.95 -9.15
C VAL A 14 -7.92 20.54 -7.80
N PRO A 15 -8.68 20.57 -6.68
CA PRO A 15 -8.13 20.29 -5.35
C PRO A 15 -7.71 18.82 -5.16
N VAL A 16 -8.34 17.89 -5.91
CA VAL A 16 -7.97 16.47 -5.93
C VAL A 16 -8.06 15.97 -7.37
N PHE A 17 -6.94 15.43 -7.88
CA PHE A 17 -6.87 14.84 -9.20
C PHE A 17 -6.56 13.35 -9.10
N LYS A 18 -7.25 12.54 -9.90
CA LYS A 18 -7.00 11.09 -9.95
C LYS A 18 -6.17 10.75 -11.19
N PHE A 19 -4.92 10.36 -10.97
CA PHE A 19 -4.01 9.97 -12.04
C PHE A 19 -3.59 8.51 -11.87
N LEU A 20 -3.78 7.67 -12.89
CA LEU A 20 -3.39 6.25 -12.85
C LEU A 20 -3.86 5.50 -11.57
N GLY A 21 -5.00 5.90 -11.03
CA GLY A 21 -5.58 5.31 -9.82
C GLY A 21 -5.02 5.82 -8.49
N THR A 22 -4.05 6.74 -8.48
CA THR A 22 -3.62 7.50 -7.30
C THR A 22 -4.40 8.80 -7.18
N HIS A 23 -4.68 9.22 -5.94
CA HIS A 23 -5.28 10.53 -5.68
C HIS A 23 -4.18 11.51 -5.30
N ILE A 24 -3.98 12.51 -6.16
CA ILE A 24 -3.04 13.61 -5.98
C ILE A 24 -3.85 14.77 -5.43
N THR A 25 -3.58 15.18 -4.20
CA THR A 25 -4.20 16.34 -3.56
C THR A 25 -3.35 17.58 -3.82
N GLU A 26 -3.98 18.75 -3.80
CA GLU A 26 -3.30 20.04 -3.98
C GLU A 26 -2.19 20.28 -2.95
N ASP A 27 -2.42 19.88 -1.70
CA ASP A 27 -1.44 19.98 -0.62
C ASP A 27 -0.34 18.90 -0.70
N LEU A 28 -0.38 18.04 -1.73
CA LEU A 28 0.42 16.83 -1.89
C LEU A 28 0.39 15.87 -0.68
N PHE A 29 -0.60 16.03 0.21
CA PHE A 29 -0.85 15.07 1.28
C PHE A 29 -1.50 13.81 0.71
N TRP A 30 -0.77 12.70 0.80
CA TRP A 30 -1.21 11.41 0.30
C TRP A 30 -2.25 10.71 1.18
N THR A 31 -2.77 11.37 2.21
CA THR A 31 -3.72 10.80 3.18
C THR A 31 -4.95 10.20 2.53
N THR A 32 -5.57 10.91 1.59
CA THR A 32 -6.70 10.39 0.82
C THR A 32 -6.31 9.13 0.04
N ASN A 33 -5.15 9.16 -0.64
CA ASN A 33 -4.64 8.02 -1.38
C ASN A 33 -4.36 6.80 -0.46
N ILE A 34 -3.67 7.02 0.66
CA ILE A 34 -3.33 5.99 1.66
C ILE A 34 -4.61 5.40 2.24
N HIS A 35 -5.61 6.22 2.59
CA HIS A 35 -6.88 5.73 3.11
C HIS A 35 -7.60 4.81 2.10
N HIS A 36 -7.64 5.22 0.83
CA HIS A 36 -8.19 4.40 -0.25
C HIS A 36 -7.39 3.10 -0.45
N MET A 37 -6.06 3.15 -0.38
CA MET A 37 -5.19 1.97 -0.47
C MET A 37 -5.41 1.01 0.70
N VAL A 38 -5.46 1.52 1.93
CA VAL A 38 -5.73 0.75 3.16
C VAL A 38 -7.08 0.03 3.05
N LYS A 39 -8.13 0.73 2.59
CA LYS A 39 -9.45 0.13 2.40
C LYS A 39 -9.42 -0.98 1.34
N LYS A 40 -8.74 -0.78 0.21
CA LYS A 40 -8.55 -1.82 -0.82
C LYS A 40 -7.80 -3.02 -0.25
N ALA A 41 -6.70 -2.79 0.46
CA ALA A 41 -5.89 -3.85 1.06
C ALA A 41 -6.69 -4.64 2.12
N GLN A 42 -7.54 -3.99 2.91
CA GLN A 42 -8.44 -4.65 3.85
C GLN A 42 -9.49 -5.53 3.16
N GLN A 43 -10.05 -5.08 2.04
CA GLN A 43 -10.97 -5.91 1.23
C GLN A 43 -10.25 -7.17 0.70
N ARG A 44 -9.02 -7.03 0.20
CA ARG A 44 -8.20 -8.17 -0.25
C ARG A 44 -7.83 -9.09 0.91
N LEU A 45 -7.52 -8.56 2.09
CA LEU A 45 -7.30 -9.34 3.30
C LEU A 45 -8.53 -10.18 3.69
N HIS A 46 -9.73 -9.61 3.58
CA HIS A 46 -10.95 -10.34 3.87
C HIS A 46 -11.13 -11.53 2.92
N PHE A 47 -10.86 -11.32 1.63
CA PHE A 47 -10.84 -12.41 0.65
C PHE A 47 -9.80 -13.49 0.98
N LEU A 48 -8.58 -13.12 1.39
CA LEU A 48 -7.57 -14.09 1.84
C LEU A 48 -8.02 -14.90 3.07
N ARG A 49 -8.75 -14.29 4.01
CA ARG A 49 -9.33 -15.01 5.16
C ARG A 49 -10.33 -16.07 4.72
N ILE A 50 -11.15 -15.76 3.72
CA ILE A 50 -12.12 -16.70 3.15
C ILE A 50 -11.38 -17.86 2.46
N LEU A 51 -10.37 -17.57 1.63
CA LEU A 51 -9.58 -18.61 0.97
C LEU A 51 -8.92 -19.56 1.96
N ARG A 52 -8.38 -19.02 3.07
CA ARG A 52 -7.81 -19.84 4.14
C ARG A 52 -8.86 -20.74 4.79
N LYS A 53 -10.09 -20.25 5.01
CA LYS A 53 -11.19 -21.05 5.58
C LYS A 53 -11.56 -22.24 4.69
N HIS A 54 -11.38 -22.12 3.38
CA HIS A 54 -11.62 -23.19 2.41
C HIS A 54 -10.37 -24.07 2.15
N HIS A 55 -9.34 -23.99 2.99
CA HIS A 55 -8.11 -24.80 2.89
C HIS A 55 -7.34 -24.65 1.56
N LEU A 56 -7.53 -23.55 0.82
CA LEU A 56 -6.82 -23.25 -0.43
C LEU A 56 -5.44 -22.62 -0.16
N VAL A 57 -4.65 -23.36 0.62
CA VAL A 57 -3.40 -22.93 1.25
C VAL A 57 -2.29 -22.65 0.22
N GLU A 58 -2.12 -23.51 -0.79
CA GLU A 58 -1.06 -23.35 -1.81
C GLU A 58 -1.17 -22.06 -2.62
N LYS A 59 -2.39 -21.61 -2.92
CA LYS A 59 -2.63 -20.40 -3.72
C LYS A 59 -2.63 -19.11 -2.88
N LEU A 60 -2.56 -19.24 -1.55
CA LEU A 60 -2.69 -18.10 -0.63
C LEU A 60 -1.50 -17.14 -0.73
N LEU A 61 -0.28 -17.67 -0.79
CA LEU A 61 0.94 -16.85 -0.88
C LEU A 61 1.00 -16.10 -2.21
N VAL A 62 0.70 -16.79 -3.32
CA VAL A 62 0.66 -16.18 -4.66
C VAL A 62 -0.42 -15.10 -4.71
N SER A 63 -1.62 -15.39 -4.19
CA SER A 63 -2.70 -14.40 -4.14
C SER A 63 -2.36 -13.19 -3.27
N TYR A 64 -1.62 -13.38 -2.17
CA TYR A 64 -1.14 -12.28 -1.32
C TYR A 64 -0.16 -11.37 -2.07
N ARG A 65 0.90 -11.94 -2.66
CA ARG A 65 1.90 -11.19 -3.42
C ARG A 65 1.29 -10.44 -4.60
N CYS A 66 0.46 -11.11 -5.39
CA CYS A 66 -0.16 -10.49 -6.57
C CYS A 66 -1.20 -9.42 -6.23
N SER A 67 -1.88 -9.49 -5.07
CA SER A 67 -3.03 -8.63 -4.79
C SER A 67 -2.81 -7.57 -3.71
N ILE A 68 -2.09 -7.91 -2.64
CA ILE A 68 -1.88 -7.00 -1.50
C ILE A 68 -0.53 -6.31 -1.62
N GLU A 69 0.53 -7.09 -1.85
CA GLU A 69 1.88 -6.54 -2.01
C GLU A 69 1.96 -5.61 -3.23
N SER A 70 1.34 -5.97 -4.36
CA SER A 70 1.26 -5.09 -5.53
C SER A 70 0.60 -3.74 -5.24
N VAL A 71 -0.51 -3.73 -4.48
CA VAL A 71 -1.21 -2.49 -4.11
C VAL A 71 -0.39 -1.66 -3.15
N LEU A 72 0.30 -2.29 -2.20
CA LEU A 72 1.15 -1.60 -1.23
C LEU A 72 2.48 -1.11 -1.84
N ALA A 73 3.03 -1.81 -2.83
CA ALA A 73 4.25 -1.40 -3.52
C ALA A 73 3.99 -0.32 -4.58
N TYR A 74 2.75 -0.21 -5.06
CA TYR A 74 2.39 0.76 -6.08
C TYR A 74 2.65 2.20 -5.60
N CYS A 75 3.54 2.88 -6.32
CA CYS A 75 3.98 4.24 -6.05
C CYS A 75 4.53 4.48 -4.62
N ILE A 76 5.06 3.44 -3.95
CA ILE A 76 5.50 3.53 -2.54
C ILE A 76 6.49 4.68 -2.29
N SER A 77 7.43 4.93 -3.22
CA SER A 77 8.40 6.02 -3.12
C SER A 77 7.75 7.41 -3.14
N ALA A 78 6.60 7.56 -3.80
CA ALA A 78 5.91 8.84 -3.92
C ALA A 78 5.14 9.22 -2.64
N TRP A 79 4.61 8.24 -1.90
CA TRP A 79 3.71 8.52 -0.76
C TRP A 79 4.28 8.11 0.61
N TYR A 80 5.26 7.18 0.69
CA TYR A 80 5.74 6.66 1.97
C TYR A 80 6.53 7.68 2.80
N THR A 81 7.29 8.55 2.12
CA THR A 81 8.09 9.63 2.74
C THR A 81 7.19 10.68 3.39
N SER A 82 6.12 11.09 2.69
CA SER A 82 5.15 12.09 3.12
C SER A 82 4.04 11.57 4.05
N CYS A 83 4.15 10.33 4.52
CA CYS A 83 3.13 9.64 5.31
C CYS A 83 3.31 9.86 6.83
N SER A 84 2.23 10.17 7.54
CA SER A 84 2.22 10.37 8.99
C SER A 84 2.48 9.08 9.77
N ALA A 85 2.89 9.19 11.03
CA ALA A 85 3.13 8.03 11.89
C ALA A 85 1.87 7.16 12.08
N ALA A 86 0.68 7.78 12.11
CA ALA A 86 -0.59 7.07 12.26
C ALA A 86 -0.92 6.20 11.02
N GLU A 87 -0.69 6.74 9.83
CA GLU A 87 -0.90 6.06 8.56
C GLU A 87 0.10 4.91 8.37
N LYS A 88 1.38 5.13 8.69
CA LYS A 88 2.40 4.07 8.72
C LYS A 88 1.99 2.93 9.64
N LYS A 89 1.46 3.24 10.83
CA LYS A 89 0.94 2.23 11.77
C LYS A 89 -0.26 1.46 11.21
N ALA A 90 -1.16 2.13 10.48
CA ALA A 90 -2.30 1.48 9.83
C ALA A 90 -1.86 0.50 8.74
N LEU A 91 -0.88 0.88 7.91
CA LEU A 91 -0.27 0.02 6.90
C LEU A 91 0.43 -1.18 7.54
N GLN A 92 1.19 -0.96 8.60
CA GLN A 92 1.85 -2.05 9.32
C GLN A 92 0.85 -3.08 9.89
N ARG A 93 -0.32 -2.64 10.36
CA ARG A 93 -1.39 -3.55 10.82
C ARG A 93 -1.90 -4.45 9.70
N ILE A 94 -2.02 -3.94 8.48
CA ILE A 94 -2.41 -4.74 7.30
C ILE A 94 -1.35 -5.81 7.05
N ILE A 95 -0.07 -5.43 7.01
CA ILE A 95 1.06 -6.34 6.79
C ILE A 95 1.08 -7.44 7.85
N ASN A 96 1.02 -7.07 9.13
CA ASN A 96 1.01 -8.03 10.24
C ASN A 96 -0.19 -8.98 10.18
N THR A 97 -1.35 -8.48 9.75
CA THR A 97 -2.55 -9.31 9.58
C THR A 97 -2.40 -10.28 8.40
N ALA A 98 -1.82 -9.81 7.29
CA ALA A 98 -1.57 -10.63 6.11
C ALA A 98 -0.57 -11.75 6.41
N GLN A 99 0.50 -11.42 7.14
CA GLN A 99 1.48 -12.38 7.65
C GLN A 99 0.78 -13.43 8.50
N LYS A 100 0.00 -13.05 9.53
CA LYS A 100 -0.77 -14.04 10.33
C LYS A 100 -1.69 -14.95 9.52
N ILE A 101 -2.26 -14.44 8.42
CA ILE A 101 -3.12 -15.24 7.53
C ILE A 101 -2.28 -16.24 6.73
N THR A 102 -1.14 -15.79 6.20
CA THR A 102 -0.22 -16.54 5.33
C THR A 102 0.71 -17.47 6.12
N ASP A 103 1.08 -17.14 7.35
CA ASP A 103 2.03 -17.88 8.20
C ASP A 103 1.47 -19.22 8.69
N CYS A 104 0.15 -19.46 8.56
CA CYS A 104 -0.42 -20.79 8.75
C CYS A 104 -0.11 -21.75 7.58
N VAL A 105 0.42 -21.21 6.47
CA VAL A 105 0.88 -21.96 5.28
C VAL A 105 2.40 -22.14 5.28
N CYS A 106 3.15 -21.25 5.94
CA CYS A 106 4.60 -21.34 6.08
C CYS A 106 4.98 -22.12 7.36
N LEU A 107 4.85 -23.45 7.36
CA LEU A 107 5.61 -24.29 8.29
C LEU A 107 7.09 -24.47 7.85
N SER A 108 7.55 -23.79 6.80
CA SER A 108 8.95 -23.85 6.33
C SER A 108 9.69 -22.51 6.32
N CYS A 109 9.12 -21.43 6.86
CA CYS A 109 9.73 -20.09 6.81
C CYS A 109 10.11 -19.62 8.21
N ARG A 110 10.69 -20.53 9.01
CA ARG A 110 11.33 -20.22 10.29
C ARG A 110 12.80 -20.65 10.26
N THR A 111 13.52 -20.38 9.16
CA THR A 111 14.99 -20.50 9.06
C THR A 111 15.55 -19.64 7.92
N SER A 112 15.31 -18.33 7.99
CA SER A 112 16.33 -17.34 7.66
C SER A 112 15.83 -16.03 8.22
N SER A 113 16.39 -15.63 9.36
CA SER A 113 16.40 -14.26 9.80
C SER A 113 16.72 -13.37 8.60
N VAL A 114 15.69 -12.68 8.10
CA VAL A 114 15.89 -11.42 7.39
C VAL A 114 16.81 -10.61 8.31
N PRO A 115 17.99 -10.17 7.84
CA PRO A 115 18.85 -9.31 8.65
C PRO A 115 18.02 -8.12 9.11
N ALA A 116 18.39 -7.59 10.27
CA ALA A 116 17.90 -6.31 10.76
C ALA A 116 17.65 -5.35 9.60
N VAL A 117 16.49 -4.68 9.62
CA VAL A 117 16.23 -3.52 8.78
C VAL A 117 17.49 -2.65 8.86
N SER A 118 18.29 -2.65 7.78
CA SER A 118 19.43 -1.76 7.70
C SER A 118 18.85 -0.34 7.73
N PRO A 119 19.39 0.58 8.53
CA PRO A 119 18.88 1.94 8.66
C PRO A 119 19.06 2.81 7.39
N ASP A 120 19.48 2.22 6.26
CA ASP A 120 19.90 2.92 5.04
C ASP A 120 18.77 3.17 4.05
N LEU A 121 17.63 3.67 4.54
CA LEU A 121 16.65 4.35 3.68
C LEU A 121 16.36 5.78 4.20
N GLN A 122 17.43 6.46 4.62
CA GLN A 122 17.48 7.91 4.84
C GLN A 122 18.25 8.67 3.74
N THR A 123 18.49 8.05 2.59
CA THR A 123 19.01 8.80 1.44
C THR A 123 18.39 8.22 0.18
N PHE A 124 17.21 8.74 -0.16
CA PHE A 124 16.84 9.29 -1.48
C PHE A 124 15.43 9.90 -1.34
#